data_AF-A0AA44UMK5-F1
#
_entry.id   AF-A0AA44UMK5-F1
#
_cell.length_a   1.000
_cell.length_b   1.000
_cell.length_c   1.000
_cell.angle_alpha   90.00
_cell.angle_beta   90.00
_cell.angle_gamma   90.00
#
_symmetry.space_group_name_H-M   'P 1'
#
loop_
_entity.id
_entity.type
_entity.pdbx_description
1 polymer ?
#
loop_
_entity_poly.entity_id
_entity_poly.type
_entity_poly.pdbx_seq_one_letter_code
_entity_poly.pdbx_strand_id
1 'polypeptide(L)'
;MNPPSHPEPGDGGALARLAGQVDTLRRQVAELEPIRDQVGELGRLVGQLSEALAAVTARRRIPAAPSWLLAPTDTAETRRLLDELCGWAQAVFLRYPDAAKVLPECWLWHPEVVEELLWLMHAWLAAYQGPAASVGAAGDWHDRQRPGVVNRIRKEAGSCSIERHQTRPGWSAPGGAALPVPGTDHVEEIARWWAGQRDQAPPEPAPAVDAGPIGTALR
;
A
#
# COMPACT_ATOMS: atom_id res chain seq x y z
N MET A 1 17.29 -77.03 74.33
CA MET A 1 16.55 -75.81 74.71
C MET A 1 17.51 -74.64 74.58
N ASN A 2 17.37 -73.82 73.53
CA ASN A 2 18.07 -72.54 73.34
C ASN A 2 17.09 -71.59 72.59
N PRO A 3 17.03 -70.29 72.90
CA PRO A 3 15.91 -69.42 72.53
C PRO A 3 16.02 -68.88 71.08
N PRO A 4 14.92 -68.35 70.50
CA PRO A 4 14.95 -67.81 69.15
C PRO A 4 15.65 -66.45 69.11
N SER A 5 16.49 -66.28 68.09
CA SER A 5 17.14 -65.03 67.71
C SER A 5 16.11 -64.01 67.22
N HIS A 6 16.15 -62.80 67.79
CA HIS A 6 15.38 -61.65 67.31
C HIS A 6 15.91 -61.17 65.95
N PRO A 7 15.04 -60.75 65.00
CA PRO A 7 15.48 -60.15 63.75
C PRO A 7 15.96 -58.69 63.97
N GLU A 8 17.09 -58.37 63.37
CA GLU A 8 17.77 -57.07 63.41
C GLU A 8 16.89 -55.92 62.84
N PRO A 9 16.86 -54.71 63.44
CA PRO A 9 15.94 -53.63 63.06
C PRO A 9 16.40 -52.76 61.85
N GLY A 10 17.32 -53.24 61.01
CA GLY A 10 18.10 -52.37 60.11
C GLY A 10 17.44 -51.91 58.80
N ASP A 11 16.51 -52.68 58.23
CA ASP A 11 16.08 -52.49 56.84
C ASP A 11 14.90 -51.51 56.68
N GLY A 12 13.96 -51.52 57.63
CA GLY A 12 12.78 -50.65 57.60
C GLY A 12 13.11 -49.15 57.73
N GLY A 13 14.19 -48.80 58.44
CA GLY A 13 14.61 -47.40 58.62
C GLY A 13 15.23 -46.77 57.37
N ALA A 14 15.94 -47.55 56.55
CA ALA A 14 16.50 -47.07 55.29
C ALA A 14 15.39 -46.86 54.24
N LEU A 15 14.45 -47.80 54.15
CA LEU A 15 13.27 -47.70 53.30
C LEU A 15 12.38 -46.50 53.69
N ALA A 16 12.18 -46.25 54.99
CA ALA A 16 11.41 -45.10 55.45
C ALA A 16 12.06 -43.75 55.09
N ARG A 17 13.39 -43.64 55.18
CA ARG A 17 14.12 -42.44 54.74
C ARG A 17 14.03 -42.23 53.23
N LEU A 18 14.16 -43.29 52.44
CA LEU A 18 13.99 -43.23 50.99
C LEU A 18 12.57 -42.82 50.59
N ALA A 19 11.54 -43.34 51.27
CA ALA A 19 10.16 -42.93 51.06
C ALA A 19 9.95 -41.43 51.33
N GLY A 20 10.52 -40.92 52.43
CA GLY A 20 10.49 -39.47 52.72
C GLY A 20 11.22 -38.61 51.68
N GLN A 21 12.34 -39.10 51.14
CA GLN A 21 13.06 -38.45 50.04
C GLN A 21 12.24 -38.45 48.74
N VAL A 22 11.57 -39.55 48.40
CA VAL A 22 10.68 -39.66 47.23
C VAL A 22 9.47 -38.71 47.37
N ASP A 23 8.86 -38.61 48.54
CA ASP A 23 7.72 -37.71 48.76
C ASP A 23 8.13 -36.23 48.78
N THR A 24 9.37 -35.95 49.16
CA THR A 24 9.96 -34.60 49.03
C THR A 24 10.20 -34.27 47.56
N LEU A 25 10.80 -35.19 46.79
CA LEU A 25 11.04 -35.02 45.36
C LEU A 25 9.73 -34.88 44.57
N ARG A 26 8.70 -35.68 44.90
CA ARG A 26 7.36 -35.56 44.29
C ARG A 26 6.74 -34.19 44.53
N ARG A 27 6.84 -33.65 45.76
CA ARG A 27 6.40 -32.28 46.05
C ARG A 27 7.19 -31.25 45.28
N GLN A 28 8.51 -31.36 45.25
CA GLN A 28 9.36 -30.45 44.47
C GLN A 28 9.05 -30.49 42.97
N VAL A 29 8.73 -31.66 42.41
CA VAL A 29 8.29 -31.80 41.00
C VAL A 29 6.90 -31.19 40.79
N ALA A 30 5.97 -31.37 41.72
CA ALA A 30 4.64 -30.76 41.65
C ALA A 30 4.71 -29.23 41.67
N GLU A 31 5.64 -28.63 42.43
CA GLU A 31 5.87 -27.18 42.43
C GLU A 31 6.41 -26.64 41.08
N LEU A 32 6.96 -27.50 40.21
CA LEU A 32 7.46 -27.11 38.89
C LEU A 32 6.40 -27.17 37.78
N GLU A 33 5.29 -27.89 37.99
CA GLU A 33 4.20 -27.99 37.00
C GLU A 33 3.59 -26.61 36.66
N PRO A 34 3.27 -25.73 37.62
CA PRO A 34 2.73 -24.40 37.32
C PRO A 34 3.70 -23.53 36.52
N ILE A 35 5.00 -23.68 36.72
CA ILE A 35 6.04 -22.94 35.97
C ILE A 35 6.03 -23.39 34.51
N ARG A 36 5.87 -24.70 34.26
CA ARG A 36 5.77 -25.25 32.91
C ARG A 36 4.56 -24.68 32.17
N ASP A 37 3.43 -24.58 32.85
CA ASP A 37 2.20 -24.03 32.28
C ASP A 37 2.36 -22.53 31.98
N GLN A 38 2.99 -21.77 32.88
CA GLN A 38 3.31 -20.35 32.66
C GLN A 38 4.24 -20.13 31.46
N VAL A 39 5.26 -20.98 31.29
CA VAL A 39 6.15 -20.93 30.11
C VAL A 39 5.38 -21.25 28.82
N GLY A 40 4.45 -22.20 28.87
CA GLY A 40 3.55 -22.51 27.74
C GLY A 40 2.67 -21.31 27.36
N GLU A 41 2.06 -20.67 28.36
CA GLU A 41 1.21 -19.49 28.16
C GLU A 41 2.01 -18.29 27.63
N LEU A 42 3.22 -18.06 28.15
CA LEU A 42 4.11 -17.02 27.64
C LEU A 42 4.50 -17.31 26.18
N GLY A 43 4.81 -18.57 25.84
CA GLY A 43 5.10 -18.99 24.47
C GLY A 43 3.92 -18.70 23.53
N ARG A 44 2.69 -18.97 23.98
CA ARG A 44 1.46 -18.67 23.24
C ARG A 44 1.28 -17.16 23.02
N LEU A 45 1.46 -16.34 24.05
CA LEU A 45 1.35 -14.88 23.96
C LEU A 45 2.43 -14.26 23.06
N VAL A 46 3.66 -14.74 23.14
CA VAL A 46 4.76 -14.31 22.25
C VAL A 46 4.46 -14.69 20.80
N GLY A 47 3.87 -15.88 20.56
CA GLY A 47 3.41 -16.29 19.23
C GLY A 47 2.35 -15.33 18.68
N GLN A 48 1.32 -15.01 19.48
CA GLN A 48 0.27 -14.07 19.08
C GLN A 48 0.79 -12.65 18.84
N LEU A 49 1.72 -12.17 19.66
CA LEU A 49 2.37 -10.87 19.47
C LEU A 49 3.19 -10.85 18.17
N SER A 50 3.90 -11.94 17.88
CA SER A 50 4.71 -12.08 16.67
C SER A 50 3.84 -12.08 15.42
N GLU A 51 2.70 -12.78 15.43
CA GLU A 51 1.72 -12.77 14.34
C GLU A 51 1.09 -11.38 14.16
N ALA A 52 0.71 -10.71 15.25
CA ALA A 52 0.19 -9.35 15.20
C ALA A 52 1.21 -8.36 14.63
N LEU A 53 2.49 -8.48 15.04
CA LEU A 53 3.58 -7.66 14.51
C LEU A 53 3.86 -7.95 13.04
N ALA A 54 3.81 -9.21 12.61
CA ALA A 54 3.91 -9.59 11.21
C ALA A 54 2.77 -8.98 10.37
N ALA A 55 1.54 -8.99 10.89
CA ALA A 55 0.40 -8.38 10.21
C ALA A 55 0.52 -6.84 10.11
N VAL A 56 1.00 -6.17 11.16
CA VAL A 56 1.22 -4.71 11.15
C VAL A 56 2.35 -4.31 10.20
N THR A 57 3.45 -5.05 10.20
CA THR A 57 4.59 -4.80 9.31
C THR A 57 4.28 -5.12 7.85
N ALA A 58 3.47 -6.15 7.57
CA ALA A 58 2.98 -6.45 6.22
C ALA A 58 2.14 -5.30 5.64
N ARG A 59 1.25 -4.68 6.45
CA ARG A 59 0.47 -3.50 6.02
C ARG A 59 1.36 -2.30 5.71
N ARG A 60 2.43 -2.10 6.49
CA ARG A 60 3.42 -1.03 6.27
C ARG A 60 4.30 -1.26 5.03
N ARG A 61 4.32 -2.48 4.47
CA ARG A 61 5.14 -2.86 3.32
C ARG A 61 4.43 -2.76 1.98
N ILE A 62 3.15 -2.38 1.92
CA ILE A 62 2.50 -2.09 0.65
C ILE A 62 3.19 -0.83 0.12
N PRO A 63 4.03 -0.92 -0.93
CA PRO A 63 4.68 0.26 -1.47
C PRO A 63 3.59 1.21 -1.95
N ALA A 64 3.75 2.51 -1.70
CA ALA A 64 2.89 3.50 -2.36
C ALA A 64 2.96 3.24 -3.87
N ALA A 65 1.80 3.24 -4.54
CA ALA A 65 1.81 3.16 -6.00
C ALA A 65 2.67 4.33 -6.52
N PRO A 66 3.66 4.08 -7.38
CA PRO A 66 4.42 5.16 -8.00
C PRO A 66 3.45 6.06 -8.78
N SER A 67 3.74 7.35 -8.81
CA SER A 67 2.99 8.33 -9.58
C SER A 67 3.87 8.85 -10.71
N TRP A 68 3.32 8.84 -11.92
CA TRP A 68 3.91 9.48 -13.09
C TRP A 68 3.99 10.99 -12.90
N LEU A 69 3.00 11.58 -12.21
CA LEU A 69 2.98 13.01 -11.91
C LEU A 69 4.10 13.45 -10.96
N LEU A 70 4.69 12.49 -10.23
CA LEU A 70 5.86 12.67 -9.37
C LEU A 70 7.03 11.77 -9.82
N ALA A 71 7.10 11.45 -11.12
CA ALA A 71 8.16 10.61 -11.66
C ALA A 71 9.56 11.22 -11.43
N PRO A 72 10.60 10.38 -11.32
CA PRO A 72 11.98 10.85 -11.22
C PRO A 72 12.35 11.81 -12.37
N THR A 73 13.17 12.81 -12.05
CA THR A 73 13.72 13.70 -13.08
C THR A 73 14.86 13.06 -13.88
N ASP A 74 15.33 11.88 -13.45
CA ASP A 74 16.34 11.10 -14.17
C ASP A 74 15.71 10.35 -15.35
N THR A 75 16.21 10.63 -16.56
CA THR A 75 15.68 10.05 -17.80
C THR A 75 15.82 8.53 -17.84
N ALA A 76 16.89 7.95 -17.28
CA ALA A 76 17.11 6.51 -17.34
C ALA A 76 16.17 5.76 -16.38
N GLU A 77 15.87 6.34 -15.23
CA GLU A 77 14.87 5.84 -14.29
C GLU A 77 13.46 5.94 -14.87
N THR A 78 13.09 7.10 -15.43
CA THR A 78 11.78 7.30 -16.06
C THR A 78 11.57 6.39 -17.27
N ARG A 79 12.62 6.14 -18.08
CA ARG A 79 12.57 5.15 -19.16
C ARG A 79 12.28 3.74 -18.64
N ARG A 80 12.95 3.31 -17.57
CA ARG A 80 12.71 1.97 -17.00
C ARG A 80 11.26 1.79 -16.54
N LEU A 81 10.69 2.81 -15.89
CA LEU A 81 9.28 2.80 -15.50
C LEU A 81 8.36 2.67 -16.71
N LEU A 82 8.62 3.41 -17.80
CA LEU A 82 7.83 3.29 -19.03
C LEU A 82 7.99 1.92 -19.69
N ASP A 83 9.19 1.35 -19.71
CA ASP A 83 9.45 0.02 -20.29
C ASP A 83 8.67 -1.07 -19.53
N GLU A 84 8.67 -1.01 -18.19
CA GLU A 84 7.89 -1.90 -17.33
C GLU A 84 6.38 -1.76 -17.59
N LEU A 85 5.89 -0.52 -17.66
CA LEU A 85 4.49 -0.23 -17.94
C LEU A 85 4.07 -0.74 -19.33
N CYS A 86 4.90 -0.55 -20.36
CA CYS A 86 4.64 -1.04 -21.71
C CYS A 86 4.58 -2.58 -21.73
N GLY A 87 5.53 -3.25 -21.07
CA GLY A 87 5.54 -4.70 -20.96
C GLY A 87 4.30 -5.25 -20.27
N TRP A 88 3.88 -4.62 -19.16
CA TRP A 88 2.64 -4.99 -18.47
C TRP A 88 1.39 -4.70 -19.32
N ALA A 89 1.31 -3.55 -19.98
CA ALA A 89 0.18 -3.19 -20.81
C ALA A 89 -0.03 -4.20 -21.94
N GLN A 90 1.06 -4.64 -22.58
CA GLN A 90 1.04 -5.68 -23.60
C GLN A 90 0.60 -7.04 -23.03
N ALA A 91 1.15 -7.44 -21.88
CA ALA A 91 0.90 -8.75 -21.28
C ALA A 91 -0.49 -8.87 -20.64
N VAL A 92 -1.06 -7.77 -20.14
CA VAL A 92 -2.28 -7.76 -19.32
C VAL A 92 -3.33 -6.84 -19.90
N PHE A 93 -3.11 -5.53 -19.94
CA PHE A 93 -4.15 -4.54 -20.23
C PHE A 93 -4.75 -4.72 -21.64
N LEU A 94 -3.90 -4.86 -22.66
CA LEU A 94 -4.31 -5.00 -24.07
C LEU A 94 -4.83 -6.40 -24.42
N ARG A 95 -4.85 -7.34 -23.47
CA ARG A 95 -5.52 -8.64 -23.66
C ARG A 95 -7.05 -8.53 -23.62
N TYR A 96 -7.58 -7.40 -23.15
CA TYR A 96 -9.01 -7.15 -23.10
C TYR A 96 -9.47 -6.30 -24.30
N PRO A 97 -10.49 -6.73 -25.08
CA PRO A 97 -10.89 -6.04 -26.30
C PRO A 97 -11.40 -4.60 -26.12
N ASP A 98 -11.96 -4.28 -24.96
CA ASP A 98 -12.41 -2.93 -24.59
C ASP A 98 -11.24 -1.97 -24.36
N ALA A 99 -10.17 -2.43 -23.72
CA ALA A 99 -8.93 -1.68 -23.51
C ALA A 99 -8.24 -1.35 -24.84
N ALA A 100 -8.09 -2.36 -25.72
CA ALA A 100 -7.47 -2.18 -27.04
C ALA A 100 -8.23 -1.17 -27.94
N LYS A 101 -9.52 -0.96 -27.70
CA LYS A 101 -10.34 0.01 -28.45
C LYS A 101 -10.20 1.45 -27.96
N VAL A 102 -9.70 1.68 -26.74
CA VAL A 102 -9.66 3.01 -26.13
C VAL A 102 -8.27 3.60 -26.01
N LEU A 103 -7.21 2.78 -26.08
CA LEU A 103 -5.85 3.28 -25.95
C LEU A 103 -5.34 3.83 -27.29
N PRO A 104 -5.19 5.16 -27.46
CA PRO A 104 -4.70 5.73 -28.70
C PRO A 104 -3.18 5.53 -28.84
N GLU A 105 -2.65 5.61 -30.06
CA GLU A 105 -1.20 5.58 -30.32
C GLU A 105 -0.45 6.70 -29.56
N CYS A 106 -1.11 7.84 -29.34
CA CYS A 106 -0.55 8.98 -28.65
C CYS A 106 -0.60 8.91 -27.11
N TRP A 107 -0.94 7.77 -26.50
CA TRP A 107 -1.16 7.68 -25.05
C TRP A 107 0.03 8.15 -24.19
N LEU A 108 1.28 8.01 -24.65
CA LEU A 108 2.47 8.50 -23.95
C LEU A 108 2.56 10.04 -23.86
N TRP A 109 1.85 10.76 -24.72
CA TRP A 109 1.75 12.22 -24.67
C TRP A 109 0.65 12.71 -23.72
N HIS A 110 -0.05 11.80 -23.04
CA HIS A 110 -1.11 12.09 -22.10
C HIS A 110 -0.69 11.66 -20.69
N PRO A 111 -0.08 12.56 -19.88
CA PRO A 111 0.40 12.23 -18.53
C PRO A 111 -0.69 11.61 -17.64
N GLU A 112 -1.93 12.06 -17.79
CA GLU A 112 -3.11 11.51 -17.12
C GLU A 112 -3.38 10.06 -17.52
N VAL A 113 -3.19 9.70 -18.79
CA VAL A 113 -3.34 8.30 -19.26
C VAL A 113 -2.22 7.43 -18.71
N VAL A 114 -0.98 7.94 -18.69
CA VAL A 114 0.16 7.21 -18.10
C VAL A 114 -0.07 6.96 -16.61
N GLU A 115 -0.50 7.97 -15.86
CA GLU A 115 -0.85 7.84 -14.43
C GLU A 115 -1.95 6.79 -14.22
N GLU A 116 -3.02 6.83 -15.03
CA GLU A 116 -4.14 5.89 -14.95
C GLU A 116 -3.72 4.43 -15.20
N LEU A 117 -2.81 4.20 -16.15
CA LEU A 117 -2.28 2.87 -16.42
C LEU A 117 -1.29 2.41 -15.34
N LEU A 118 -0.50 3.32 -14.79
CA LEU A 118 0.51 3.01 -13.78
C LEU A 118 -0.14 2.52 -12.48
N TRP A 119 -1.11 3.25 -11.93
CA TRP A 119 -1.79 2.79 -10.71
C TRP A 119 -2.57 1.49 -10.97
N LEU A 120 -3.17 1.33 -12.17
CA LEU A 120 -3.90 0.11 -12.54
C LEU A 120 -2.98 -1.12 -12.60
N MET A 121 -1.75 -0.95 -13.11
CA MET A 121 -0.71 -1.97 -13.08
C MET A 121 -0.41 -2.39 -11.65
N HIS A 122 -0.18 -1.43 -10.75
CA HIS A 122 0.11 -1.72 -9.35
C HIS A 122 -1.06 -2.36 -8.62
N ALA A 123 -2.30 -1.98 -8.94
CA ALA A 123 -3.48 -2.63 -8.41
C ALA A 123 -3.59 -4.09 -8.90
N TRP A 124 -3.25 -4.36 -10.16
CA TRP A 124 -3.17 -5.73 -10.69
C TRP A 124 -2.07 -6.54 -9.96
N LEU A 125 -0.88 -5.97 -9.79
CA LEU A 125 0.21 -6.61 -9.05
C LEU A 125 -0.21 -6.93 -7.61
N ALA A 126 -0.88 -6.00 -6.92
CA ALA A 126 -1.38 -6.23 -5.57
C ALA A 126 -2.49 -7.29 -5.51
N ALA A 127 -3.32 -7.40 -6.54
CA ALA A 127 -4.39 -8.40 -6.62
C ALA A 127 -3.87 -9.82 -6.87
N TYR A 128 -2.80 -9.96 -7.66
CA TYR A 128 -2.29 -11.24 -8.15
C TYR A 128 -0.94 -11.68 -7.55
N GLN A 129 -0.21 -10.78 -6.89
CA GLN A 129 1.14 -11.05 -6.38
C GLN A 129 1.32 -10.60 -4.93
N GLY A 130 2.24 -11.28 -4.25
CA GLY A 130 2.63 -10.97 -2.88
C GLY A 130 1.65 -11.49 -1.81
N PRO A 131 1.96 -11.27 -0.52
CA PRO A 131 1.25 -11.89 0.59
C PRO A 131 -0.21 -11.45 0.78
N ALA A 132 -0.61 -10.32 0.18
CA ALA A 132 -1.95 -9.74 0.28
C ALA A 132 -2.83 -10.01 -0.95
N ALA A 133 -2.32 -10.74 -1.95
CA ALA A 133 -3.07 -11.11 -3.14
C ALA A 133 -4.33 -11.91 -2.75
N SER A 134 -5.45 -11.62 -3.42
CA SER A 134 -6.71 -12.30 -3.11
C SER A 134 -7.64 -12.32 -4.31
N VAL A 135 -8.51 -13.35 -4.36
CA VAL A 135 -9.58 -13.45 -5.37
C VAL A 135 -10.53 -12.24 -5.28
N GLY A 136 -10.76 -11.70 -4.08
CA GLY A 136 -11.56 -10.49 -3.90
C GLY A 136 -10.93 -9.26 -4.56
N ALA A 137 -9.64 -9.04 -4.37
CA ALA A 137 -8.90 -7.95 -5.04
C ALA A 137 -8.86 -8.13 -6.55
N ALA A 138 -8.70 -9.36 -7.04
CA ALA A 138 -8.81 -9.66 -8.46
C ALA A 138 -10.22 -9.34 -8.99
N GLY A 139 -11.27 -9.73 -8.26
CA GLY A 139 -12.66 -9.41 -8.61
C GLY A 139 -12.90 -7.91 -8.70
N ASP A 140 -12.43 -7.13 -7.72
CA ASP A 140 -12.50 -5.66 -7.74
C ASP A 140 -11.75 -5.04 -8.92
N TRP A 141 -10.58 -5.59 -9.25
CA TRP A 141 -9.81 -5.16 -10.40
C TRP A 141 -10.59 -5.32 -11.72
N HIS A 142 -11.25 -6.46 -11.91
CA HIS A 142 -12.04 -6.76 -13.10
C HIS A 142 -13.35 -5.98 -13.19
N ASP A 143 -14.04 -5.82 -12.06
CA ASP A 143 -15.39 -5.24 -12.00
C ASP A 143 -15.36 -3.70 -11.95
N ARG A 144 -14.40 -3.11 -11.24
CA ARG A 144 -14.39 -1.67 -10.95
C ARG A 144 -13.19 -0.93 -11.53
N GLN A 145 -11.99 -1.40 -11.21
CA GLN A 145 -10.78 -0.62 -11.45
C GLN A 145 -10.46 -0.53 -12.94
N ARG A 146 -10.34 -1.67 -13.63
CA ARG A 146 -10.03 -1.73 -15.06
C ARG A 146 -11.12 -1.07 -15.91
N PRO A 147 -12.44 -1.36 -15.74
CA PRO A 147 -13.48 -0.66 -16.48
C PRO A 147 -13.48 0.85 -16.21
N GLY A 148 -13.21 1.27 -14.98
CA GLY A 148 -13.10 2.68 -14.60
C GLY A 148 -11.97 3.40 -15.36
N VAL A 149 -10.79 2.79 -15.45
CA VAL A 149 -9.65 3.30 -16.24
C VAL A 149 -9.98 3.38 -17.72
N VAL A 150 -10.56 2.32 -18.29
CA VAL A 150 -10.99 2.30 -19.71
C VAL A 150 -11.93 3.47 -20.02
N ASN A 151 -12.86 3.78 -19.12
CA ASN A 151 -13.79 4.89 -19.29
C ASN A 151 -13.10 6.25 -19.21
N ARG A 152 -12.13 6.44 -18.31
CA ARG A 152 -11.36 7.69 -18.21
C ARG A 152 -10.42 7.90 -19.40
N ILE A 153 -9.69 6.87 -19.84
CA ILE A 153 -8.84 6.95 -21.04
C ILE A 153 -9.68 7.36 -22.26
N ARG A 154 -10.85 6.73 -22.44
CA ARG A 154 -11.77 7.09 -23.53
C ARG A 154 -12.19 8.56 -23.49
N LYS A 155 -12.47 9.10 -22.29
CA LYS A 155 -12.91 10.47 -22.09
C LYS A 155 -11.80 11.48 -22.36
N GLU A 156 -10.60 11.23 -21.85
CA GLU A 156 -9.50 12.20 -21.88
C GLU A 156 -8.72 12.16 -23.20
N ALA A 157 -8.47 10.98 -23.76
CA ALA A 157 -7.59 10.82 -24.93
C ALA A 157 -8.25 10.09 -26.12
N GLY A 158 -9.48 9.58 -25.97
CA GLY A 158 -10.11 8.70 -26.98
C GLY A 158 -10.37 9.33 -28.36
N SER A 159 -10.41 10.67 -28.46
CA SER A 159 -10.52 11.40 -29.73
C SER A 159 -9.21 12.05 -30.18
N CYS A 160 -8.11 11.83 -29.45
CA CYS A 160 -6.82 12.39 -29.78
C CYS A 160 -6.12 11.55 -30.86
N SER A 161 -5.39 12.22 -31.76
CA SER A 161 -4.58 11.58 -32.79
C SER A 161 -3.11 11.99 -32.61
N ILE A 162 -2.20 11.13 -33.06
CA ILE A 162 -0.75 11.37 -32.91
C ILE A 162 -0.30 12.65 -33.60
N GLU A 163 -1.00 13.07 -34.66
CA GLU A 163 -0.73 14.30 -35.40
C GLU A 163 -1.00 15.56 -34.57
N ARG A 164 -1.86 15.50 -33.54
CA ARG A 164 -2.11 16.65 -32.65
C ARG A 164 -0.90 17.00 -31.79
N HIS A 165 0.05 16.07 -31.67
CA HIS A 165 1.30 16.25 -30.93
C HIS A 165 2.47 16.72 -31.79
N GLN A 166 2.22 17.04 -33.07
CA GLN A 166 3.21 17.70 -33.91
C GLN A 166 3.33 19.18 -33.55
N THR A 167 4.55 19.65 -33.30
CA THR A 167 4.83 21.06 -33.08
C THR A 167 4.88 21.80 -34.43
N ARG A 168 4.01 22.79 -34.62
CA ARG A 168 3.98 23.67 -35.80
C ARG A 168 4.08 25.13 -35.35
N PRO A 169 4.81 26.00 -36.07
CA PRO A 169 4.82 27.43 -35.78
C PRO A 169 3.39 28.00 -35.79
N GLY A 170 2.99 28.66 -34.69
CA GLY A 170 1.66 29.26 -34.53
C GLY A 170 0.57 28.32 -33.97
N TRP A 171 0.89 27.07 -33.64
CA TRP A 171 -0.03 26.18 -32.92
C TRP A 171 0.24 26.25 -31.41
N SER A 172 -0.83 26.24 -30.61
CA SER A 172 -0.73 26.15 -29.16
C SER A 172 0.04 24.89 -28.75
N ALA A 173 0.89 25.00 -27.72
CA ALA A 173 1.62 23.87 -27.19
C ALA A 173 0.66 22.69 -26.89
N PRO A 174 1.06 21.44 -27.18
CA PRO A 174 0.26 20.27 -26.80
C PRO A 174 -0.07 20.29 -25.30
N GLY A 175 -1.27 19.83 -24.94
CA GLY A 175 -1.64 19.66 -23.53
C GLY A 175 -0.67 18.72 -22.82
N GLY A 176 -0.34 19.00 -21.55
CA GLY A 176 0.53 18.15 -20.74
C GLY A 176 1.51 18.90 -19.83
N ALA A 177 1.74 20.20 -20.07
CA ALA A 177 2.49 21.03 -19.13
C ALA A 177 1.67 21.27 -17.85
N ALA A 178 2.33 21.24 -16.69
CA ALA A 178 1.71 21.64 -15.43
C ALA A 178 1.24 23.09 -15.54
N LEU A 179 -0.06 23.32 -15.38
CA LEU A 179 -0.59 24.66 -15.26
C LEU A 179 -0.20 25.22 -13.87
N PRO A 180 0.14 26.51 -13.77
CA PRO A 180 0.30 27.13 -12.46
C PRO A 180 -1.01 26.97 -11.69
N VAL A 181 -0.91 26.69 -10.39
CA VAL A 181 -2.07 26.60 -9.51
C VAL A 181 -2.78 27.96 -9.52
N PRO A 182 -4.05 28.05 -9.93
CA PRO A 182 -4.75 29.33 -9.97
C PRO A 182 -4.93 29.92 -8.56
N GLY A 183 -4.79 31.24 -8.43
CA GLY A 183 -5.12 31.95 -7.19
C GLY A 183 -4.16 31.72 -6.03
N THR A 184 -2.93 31.25 -6.29
CA THR A 184 -1.89 31.08 -5.24
C THR A 184 -1.59 32.37 -4.49
N ASP A 185 -1.81 33.52 -5.12
CA ASP A 185 -1.58 34.84 -4.51
C ASP A 185 -2.56 35.12 -3.35
N HIS A 186 -3.71 34.44 -3.29
CA HIS A 186 -4.69 34.59 -2.22
C HIS A 186 -4.43 33.67 -1.01
N VAL A 187 -3.42 32.79 -1.07
CA VAL A 187 -3.22 31.74 -0.04
C VAL A 187 -3.05 32.33 1.35
N GLU A 188 -2.24 33.38 1.48
CA GLU A 188 -1.98 34.01 2.80
C GLU A 188 -3.25 34.66 3.38
N GLU A 189 -4.02 35.35 2.54
CA GLU A 189 -5.25 36.02 2.93
C GLU A 189 -6.32 35.02 3.38
N ILE A 190 -6.54 33.97 2.59
CA ILE A 190 -7.50 32.91 2.90
C ILE A 190 -7.07 32.14 4.15
N ALA A 191 -5.79 31.85 4.32
CA ALA A 191 -5.28 31.18 5.53
C ALA A 191 -5.56 31.99 6.80
N ARG A 192 -5.35 33.31 6.75
CA ARG A 192 -5.65 34.22 7.86
C ARG A 192 -7.14 34.23 8.20
N TRP A 193 -7.99 34.31 7.17
CA TRP A 193 -9.44 34.26 7.36
C TRP A 193 -9.89 32.94 8.00
N TRP A 194 -9.44 31.80 7.50
CA TRP A 194 -9.76 30.49 8.07
C TRP A 194 -9.32 30.35 9.53
N ALA A 195 -8.13 30.87 9.88
CA ALA A 195 -7.57 30.73 11.21
C ALA A 195 -8.27 31.58 12.28
N GLY A 196 -8.76 32.77 11.93
CA GLY A 196 -9.25 33.74 12.93
C GLY A 196 -10.62 34.36 12.66
N GLN A 197 -11.18 34.19 11.46
CA GLN A 197 -12.38 34.90 10.99
C GLN A 197 -13.36 34.02 10.21
N ARG A 198 -13.22 32.69 10.29
CA ARG A 198 -13.99 31.70 9.50
C ARG A 198 -15.52 31.81 9.60
N ASP A 199 -16.03 32.40 10.69
CA ASP A 199 -17.47 32.59 10.91
C ASP A 199 -17.96 33.97 10.40
N GLN A 200 -17.07 34.78 9.81
CA GLN A 200 -17.38 36.05 9.15
C GLN A 200 -17.46 35.87 7.64
N ALA A 201 -17.89 36.91 6.91
CA ALA A 201 -17.87 36.88 5.46
C ALA A 201 -16.43 36.68 4.92
N PRO A 202 -16.23 35.88 3.85
CA PRO A 202 -14.92 35.67 3.26
C PRO A 202 -14.38 36.95 2.61
N PRO A 203 -13.05 37.14 2.57
CA PRO A 203 -12.43 38.27 1.89
C PRO A 203 -12.72 38.24 0.39
N GLU A 204 -12.85 39.42 -0.22
CA GLU A 204 -12.99 39.53 -1.67
C GLU A 204 -11.68 39.13 -2.38
N PRO A 205 -11.73 38.38 -3.48
CA PRO A 205 -10.53 38.07 -4.25
C PRO A 205 -9.88 39.37 -4.75
N ALA A 206 -8.57 39.53 -4.52
CA ALA A 206 -7.82 40.63 -5.12
C ALA A 206 -8.02 40.65 -6.66
N PRO A 207 -8.14 41.84 -7.28
CA PRO A 207 -8.30 41.95 -8.73
C PRO A 207 -7.14 41.28 -9.45
N ALA A 208 -7.45 40.56 -10.53
CA ALA A 208 -6.44 39.83 -11.30
C ALA A 208 -5.32 40.79 -11.74
N VAL A 209 -4.09 40.49 -11.33
CA VAL A 209 -2.89 41.18 -11.83
C VAL A 209 -2.70 40.71 -13.28
N ASP A 210 -2.86 41.64 -14.24
CA ASP A 210 -2.80 41.46 -15.70
C ASP A 210 -2.33 40.09 -16.20
N ALA A 211 -3.28 39.21 -16.49
CA ALA A 211 -3.03 38.14 -17.46
C ALA A 211 -2.88 38.81 -18.83
N GLY A 212 -1.66 38.78 -19.39
CA GLY A 212 -1.35 39.32 -20.72
C GLY A 212 -2.35 38.87 -21.80
N PRO A 213 -2.45 39.62 -22.92
CA PRO A 213 -3.61 39.61 -23.79
C PRO A 213 -3.92 38.20 -24.31
N ILE A 214 -5.09 37.68 -23.89
CA ILE A 214 -5.73 36.53 -24.56
C ILE A 214 -6.09 37.01 -25.95
N GLY A 215 -5.33 36.57 -26.95
CA GLY A 215 -5.46 36.98 -28.34
C GLY A 215 -6.89 36.85 -28.85
N THR A 216 -7.55 37.99 -29.05
CA THR A 216 -8.77 38.11 -29.84
C THR A 216 -8.41 37.90 -31.31
N ALA A 217 -8.68 36.70 -31.83
CA ALA A 217 -8.67 36.44 -33.27
C ALA A 217 -10.01 35.82 -33.70
N LEU A 218 -11.03 36.68 -33.84
CA LEU A 218 -12.19 36.45 -34.69
C LEU A 218 -12.61 37.78 -35.34
N ARG A 219 -12.13 38.01 -36.56
CA ARG A 219 -12.82 38.73 -37.64
C ARG A 219 -12.58 37.98 -38.93
#